data_AF-A0A7V5SH75-F1
#
_entry.id   AF-A0A7V5SH75-F1
#
_cell.length_a   1.000
_cell.length_b   1.000
_cell.length_c   1.000
_cell.angle_alpha   90.00
_cell.angle_beta   90.00
_cell.angle_gamma   90.00
#
_symmetry.space_group_name_H-M   'P 1'
#
loop_
_entity.id
_entity.type
_entity.pdbx_description
1 polymer ?
#
loop_
_entity_poly.entity_id
_entity_poly.type
_entity_poly.pdbx_seq_one_letter_code
_entity_poly.pdbx_strand_id
1 'polypeptide(L)'
;MAACNTTTGKVLEEMIEPVLRRAGYHYVAQYPVGQRPDGKPYRADLVILEPRRIVISLKWQQVGGTAEEKVPFELMTLAYLVHQGKCEKAYLVLGGTGWSPRLREFYLRGGVRQFFVLPSEVELVSLEDFVAQVNKGGL
;
A
#
# COMPACT_ATOMS: atom_id res chain seq x y z
N MET A 1 -2.70 -18.75 19.58
CA MET A 1 -2.23 -18.73 18.19
C MET A 1 -3.25 -17.94 17.37
N ALA A 2 -3.00 -16.65 17.14
CA ALA A 2 -3.92 -15.81 16.39
C ALA A 2 -3.82 -16.18 14.90
N ALA A 3 -4.86 -16.81 14.38
CA ALA A 3 -4.99 -17.08 12.96
C ALA A 3 -4.87 -15.75 12.20
N CYS A 4 -3.98 -15.71 11.21
CA CYS A 4 -3.90 -14.61 10.25
C CYS A 4 -5.22 -14.62 9.46
N ASN A 5 -6.21 -13.83 9.87
CA ASN A 5 -7.47 -13.70 9.17
C ASN A 5 -7.21 -13.04 7.81
N THR A 6 -6.99 -13.85 6.77
CA THR A 6 -6.84 -13.40 5.37
C THR A 6 -8.11 -12.74 4.83
N THR A 7 -9.23 -12.89 5.53
CA THR A 7 -10.53 -12.27 5.21
C THR A 7 -10.50 -10.75 5.29
N THR A 8 -9.70 -10.14 6.18
CA THR A 8 -9.68 -8.67 6.35
C THR A 8 -8.90 -7.94 5.28
N GLY A 9 -7.86 -8.57 4.69
CA GLY A 9 -7.14 -8.03 3.54
C GLY A 9 -8.06 -7.90 2.33
N LYS A 10 -8.93 -8.89 2.10
CA LYS A 10 -9.92 -8.91 1.02
C LYS A 10 -10.94 -7.78 1.12
N VAL A 11 -11.29 -7.34 2.34
CA VAL A 11 -12.22 -6.20 2.52
C VAL A 11 -11.66 -4.92 1.89
N LEU A 12 -10.37 -4.65 2.09
CA LEU A 12 -9.75 -3.44 1.56
C LEU A 12 -9.60 -3.50 0.04
N GLU A 13 -9.32 -4.68 -0.51
CA GLU A 13 -9.36 -4.93 -1.96
C GLU A 13 -10.77 -4.64 -2.52
N GLU A 14 -11.81 -5.27 -1.95
CA GLU A 14 -13.21 -5.10 -2.37
C GLU A 14 -13.74 -3.66 -2.27
N MET A 15 -13.16 -2.84 -1.37
CA MET A 15 -13.49 -1.41 -1.26
C MET A 15 -12.86 -0.54 -2.35
N ILE A 16 -11.65 -0.88 -2.80
CA ILE A 16 -10.86 -0.04 -3.73
C ILE A 16 -11.13 -0.42 -5.18
N GLU A 17 -11.31 -1.71 -5.45
CA GLU A 17 -11.53 -2.25 -6.80
C GLU A 17 -12.63 -1.52 -7.61
N PRO A 18 -13.83 -1.24 -7.05
CA PRO A 18 -14.87 -0.52 -7.78
C PRO A 18 -14.46 0.91 -8.15
N VAL A 19 -13.66 1.57 -7.31
CA VAL A 19 -13.20 2.94 -7.52
C VAL A 19 -12.18 2.97 -8.67
N LEU A 20 -11.21 2.06 -8.66
CA LEU A 20 -10.22 1.91 -9.74
C LEU A 20 -10.91 1.65 -11.08
N ARG A 21 -11.87 0.71 -11.09
CA ARG A 21 -12.63 0.37 -12.30
C ARG A 21 -13.44 1.55 -12.83
N ARG A 22 -14.11 2.29 -11.94
CA ARG A 22 -14.89 3.47 -12.32
C ARG A 22 -14.01 4.59 -12.89
N ALA A 23 -12.81 4.76 -12.36
CA ALA A 23 -11.85 5.73 -12.87
C ALA A 23 -11.12 5.26 -14.16
N GLY A 24 -11.41 4.05 -14.65
CA GLY A 24 -10.85 3.52 -15.89
C GLY A 24 -9.46 2.90 -15.75
N TYR A 25 -9.00 2.63 -14.53
CA TYR A 25 -7.71 1.96 -14.32
C TYR A 25 -7.85 0.44 -14.51
N HIS A 26 -6.96 -0.13 -15.32
CA HIS A 26 -6.79 -1.58 -15.45
C HIS A 26 -5.81 -2.08 -14.40
N TYR A 27 -6.30 -2.91 -13.47
CA TYR A 27 -5.49 -3.46 -12.38
C TYR A 27 -5.50 -4.99 -12.37
N VAL A 28 -4.49 -5.56 -11.74
CA VAL A 28 -4.36 -6.99 -11.46
C VAL A 28 -4.13 -7.19 -9.97
N ALA A 29 -4.93 -8.05 -9.34
CA ALA A 29 -4.78 -8.40 -7.93
C ALA A 29 -3.71 -9.48 -7.72
N GLN A 30 -3.07 -9.46 -6.55
CA GLN A 30 -2.14 -10.50 -6.10
C GLN A 30 -1.04 -10.81 -7.13
N TYR A 31 -0.41 -9.77 -7.70
CA TYR A 31 0.51 -9.88 -8.84
C TYR A 31 1.99 -9.92 -8.39
N PRO A 32 2.83 -10.82 -8.95
CA PRO A 32 4.27 -10.84 -8.67
C PRO A 32 4.97 -9.67 -9.34
N VAL A 33 5.63 -8.80 -8.55
CA VAL A 33 6.28 -7.59 -9.07
C VAL A 33 7.80 -7.74 -9.13
N GLY A 34 8.38 -8.44 -8.16
CA GLY A 34 9.83 -8.55 -8.02
C GLY A 34 10.21 -9.28 -6.74
N GLN A 35 11.28 -8.82 -6.12
CA GLN A 35 11.79 -9.38 -4.86
C GLN A 35 11.80 -8.31 -3.78
N ARG A 36 11.64 -8.77 -2.54
CA ARG A 36 11.83 -8.00 -1.31
C ARG A 36 13.34 -7.81 -1.06
N PRO A 37 13.72 -6.92 -0.13
CA PRO A 37 15.13 -6.76 0.25
C PRO A 37 15.82 -8.04 0.75
N ASP A 38 15.06 -9.00 1.30
CA ASP A 38 15.58 -10.30 1.75
C ASP A 38 15.65 -11.36 0.62
N GLY A 39 15.45 -10.95 -0.63
CA GLY A 39 15.48 -11.82 -1.81
C GLY A 39 14.21 -12.65 -2.04
N LYS A 40 13.26 -12.66 -1.09
CA LYS A 40 12.00 -13.40 -1.26
C LYS A 40 11.11 -12.71 -2.31
N PRO A 41 10.27 -13.46 -3.05
CA PRO A 41 9.32 -12.86 -3.97
C PRO A 41 8.40 -11.84 -3.28
N TYR A 42 8.14 -10.73 -3.96
CA TYR A 42 7.13 -9.75 -3.58
C TYR A 42 5.89 -9.90 -4.47
N ARG A 43 4.74 -10.07 -3.81
CA ARG A 43 3.43 -10.10 -4.44
C ARG A 43 2.64 -8.91 -3.92
N ALA A 44 2.28 -8.01 -4.82
CA ALA A 44 1.49 -6.82 -4.51
C ALA A 44 0.01 -7.17 -4.39
N ASP A 45 -0.70 -6.45 -3.53
CA ASP A 45 -2.14 -6.62 -3.37
C ASP A 45 -2.87 -6.22 -4.66
N LEU A 46 -2.53 -5.05 -5.22
CA LEU A 46 -2.98 -4.61 -6.55
C LEU A 46 -1.83 -3.99 -7.36
N VAL A 47 -1.87 -4.15 -8.69
CA VAL A 47 -0.93 -3.52 -9.62
C VAL A 47 -1.68 -2.94 -10.81
N ILE A 48 -1.46 -1.66 -11.11
CA ILE A 48 -1.85 -1.04 -12.37
C ILE A 48 -0.68 -1.23 -13.34
N LEU A 49 -0.93 -1.78 -14.53
CA LEU A 49 0.12 -2.08 -15.50
C LEU A 49 0.35 -0.94 -16.50
N GLU A 50 -0.71 -0.19 -16.84
CA GLU A 50 -0.70 0.88 -17.83
C GLU A 50 -1.48 2.11 -17.32
N PRO A 51 -1.09 3.35 -17.71
CA PRO A 51 0.03 3.68 -18.60
C PRO A 51 1.41 3.58 -17.96
N ARG A 52 1.45 3.49 -16.62
CA ARG A 52 2.67 3.29 -15.82
C ARG A 52 2.44 2.19 -14.82
N ARG A 53 3.51 1.52 -14.42
CA ARG A 53 3.40 0.42 -13.46
C ARG A 53 3.31 0.96 -12.02
N ILE A 54 2.12 0.90 -11.44
CA ILE A 54 1.84 1.36 -10.07
C ILE A 54 1.57 0.16 -9.18
N VAL A 55 2.34 0.05 -8.10
CA VAL A 55 2.11 -0.96 -7.05
C VAL A 55 1.25 -0.35 -5.95
N ILE A 56 0.22 -1.07 -5.51
CA ILE A 56 -0.64 -0.66 -4.41
C ILE A 56 -0.59 -1.79 -3.37
N SER A 57 0.03 -1.52 -2.23
CA SER A 57 -0.04 -2.40 -1.06
C SER A 57 -1.08 -1.89 -0.09
N LEU A 58 -1.90 -2.81 0.39
CA LEU A 58 -3.07 -2.55 1.23
C LEU A 58 -2.79 -3.07 2.64
N LYS A 59 -2.95 -2.23 3.65
CA LYS A 59 -2.89 -2.65 5.05
C LYS A 59 -4.20 -2.28 5.74
N TRP A 60 -4.92 -3.31 6.19
CA TRP A 60 -6.13 -3.16 6.99
C TRP A 60 -5.88 -3.52 8.45
N GLN A 61 -6.36 -2.70 9.38
CA GLN A 61 -6.38 -3.04 10.80
C GLN A 61 -7.73 -2.68 11.42
N GLN A 62 -8.48 -3.70 11.88
CA GLN A 62 -9.80 -3.53 12.53
C GLN A 62 -9.68 -3.39 14.05
N VAL A 63 -8.72 -4.08 14.65
CA VAL A 63 -8.42 -4.06 16.09
C VAL A 63 -6.92 -3.81 16.29
N GLY A 64 -6.55 -3.24 17.44
CA GLY A 64 -5.15 -2.97 17.77
C GLY A 64 -4.29 -4.24 17.63
N GLY A 65 -3.07 -4.08 17.10
CA GLY A 65 -2.16 -5.19 16.89
C GLY A 65 -0.84 -4.78 16.25
N THR A 66 -0.03 -5.76 15.86
CA THR A 66 1.33 -5.56 15.36
C THR A 66 1.39 -5.26 13.86
N ALA A 67 0.25 -5.10 13.17
CA ALA A 67 0.29 -4.71 11.75
C ALA A 67 0.86 -3.30 11.57
N GLU A 68 0.73 -2.44 12.58
CA GLU A 68 1.36 -1.11 12.65
C GLU A 68 2.89 -1.19 12.53
N GLU A 69 3.52 -2.17 13.21
CA GLU A 69 4.97 -2.37 13.21
C GLU A 69 5.53 -2.79 11.84
N LYS A 70 4.67 -3.30 10.95
CA LYS A 70 5.07 -3.76 9.61
C LYS A 70 5.07 -2.65 8.57
N VAL A 71 4.47 -1.49 8.86
CA VAL A 71 4.39 -0.35 7.95
C VAL A 71 5.78 0.09 7.47
N PRO A 72 6.79 0.30 8.35
CA PRO A 72 8.12 0.73 7.90
C PRO A 72 8.77 -0.27 6.94
N PHE A 73 8.66 -1.58 7.22
CA PHE A 73 9.26 -2.60 6.36
C PHE A 73 8.57 -2.70 5.00
N GLU A 74 7.25 -2.50 4.96
CA GLU A 74 6.51 -2.43 3.70
C GLU A 74 6.99 -1.23 2.86
N LEU A 75 7.12 -0.05 3.47
CA LEU A 75 7.65 1.14 2.78
C LEU A 75 9.05 0.94 2.24
N MET A 76 9.94 0.33 3.02
CA MET A 76 11.29 -0.04 2.57
C MET A 76 11.23 -1.00 1.37
N THR A 77 10.30 -1.96 1.40
CA THR A 77 10.11 -2.91 0.30
C THR A 77 9.61 -2.21 -0.96
N LEU A 78 8.64 -1.31 -0.86
CA LEU A 78 8.13 -0.52 -1.99
C LEU A 78 9.21 0.39 -2.58
N ALA A 79 9.99 1.07 -1.73
CA ALA A 79 11.13 1.86 -2.16
C ALA A 79 12.17 1.03 -2.89
N TYR A 80 12.47 -0.17 -2.38
CA TYR A 80 13.37 -1.10 -3.03
C TYR A 80 12.89 -1.50 -4.42
N LEU A 81 11.60 -1.79 -4.60
CA LEU A 81 11.02 -2.11 -5.91
C LEU A 81 11.11 -0.94 -6.91
N VAL A 82 10.85 0.28 -6.44
CA VAL A 82 11.01 1.50 -7.25
C VAL A 82 12.47 1.66 -7.69
N HIS A 83 13.43 1.54 -6.76
CA HIS A 83 14.86 1.64 -7.07
C HIS A 83 15.34 0.57 -8.06
N GLN A 84 14.74 -0.62 -8.04
CA GLN A 84 15.04 -1.70 -8.98
C GLN A 84 14.32 -1.56 -10.33
N GLY A 85 13.61 -0.44 -10.56
CA GLY A 85 12.82 -0.21 -11.77
C GLY A 85 11.67 -1.20 -11.95
N LYS A 86 11.22 -1.85 -10.87
CA LYS A 86 10.14 -2.84 -10.91
C LYS A 86 8.76 -2.21 -10.95
N CYS A 87 8.64 -0.95 -10.52
CA CYS A 87 7.47 -0.09 -10.66
C CYS A 87 7.91 1.38 -10.69
N GLU A 88 7.06 2.25 -11.23
CA GLU A 88 7.32 3.69 -11.35
C GLU A 88 6.70 4.48 -10.19
N LYS A 89 5.66 3.92 -9.57
CA LYS A 89 4.97 4.50 -8.42
C LYS A 89 4.55 3.40 -7.47
N ALA A 90 4.53 3.68 -6.18
CA ALA A 90 4.02 2.76 -5.18
C ALA A 90 3.20 3.47 -4.11
N TYR A 91 2.08 2.89 -3.74
CA TYR A 91 1.23 3.34 -2.64
C TYR A 91 1.18 2.29 -1.54
N LEU A 92 1.31 2.74 -0.30
CA LEU A 92 0.89 2.00 0.88
C LEU A 92 -0.39 2.64 1.42
N VAL A 93 -1.51 1.93 1.31
CA VAL A 93 -2.83 2.43 1.70
C VAL A 93 -3.21 1.85 3.05
N LEU A 94 -3.50 2.72 4.02
CA LEU A 94 -3.94 2.33 5.36
C LEU A 94 -5.47 2.43 5.50
N GLY A 95 -6.11 1.32 5.84
CA GLY A 95 -7.56 1.23 6.06
C GLY A 95 -7.93 0.60 7.41
N GLY A 96 -9.17 0.85 7.86
CA GLY A 96 -9.70 0.32 9.11
C GLY A 96 -9.53 1.25 10.31
N THR A 97 -10.21 0.95 11.40
CA THR A 97 -10.32 1.82 12.59
C THR A 97 -9.45 1.36 13.76
N GLY A 98 -8.77 0.23 13.63
CA GLY A 98 -8.03 -0.40 14.72
C GLY A 98 -6.62 0.13 14.94
N TRP A 99 -6.16 1.11 14.16
CA TRP A 99 -4.82 1.70 14.29
C TRP A 99 -4.70 2.53 15.56
N SER A 100 -3.54 2.50 16.20
CA SER A 100 -3.16 3.52 17.17
C SER A 100 -3.28 4.92 16.54
N PRO A 101 -4.13 5.82 17.06
CA PRO A 101 -4.38 7.11 16.43
C PRO A 101 -3.10 7.93 16.25
N ARG A 102 -2.23 7.94 17.28
CA ARG A 102 -0.96 8.67 17.26
C ARG A 102 0.02 8.09 16.24
N LEU A 103 0.09 6.76 16.12
CA LEU A 103 1.02 6.13 15.18
C LEU A 103 0.54 6.25 13.73
N ARG A 104 -0.78 6.13 13.49
CA ARG A 104 -1.37 6.40 12.18
C ARG A 104 -1.12 7.83 11.73
N GLU A 105 -1.34 8.81 12.62
CA GLU A 105 -1.06 10.22 12.32
C GLU A 105 0.42 10.45 12.04
N PHE A 106 1.31 9.85 12.84
CA PHE A 106 2.75 9.90 12.62
C PHE A 106 3.12 9.37 11.22
N TYR A 107 2.56 8.24 10.79
CA TYR A 107 2.81 7.68 9.46
C TYR A 107 2.26 8.56 8.34
N LEU A 108 1.00 9.01 8.42
CA LEU A 108 0.36 9.82 7.39
C LEU A 108 1.03 11.20 7.22
N ARG A 109 1.63 11.74 8.28
CA ARG A 109 2.44 12.98 8.21
C ARG A 109 3.87 12.76 7.73
N GLY A 110 4.20 11.56 7.25
CA GLY A 110 5.53 11.24 6.73
C GLY A 110 6.60 11.11 7.82
N GLY A 111 6.23 10.84 9.08
CA GLY A 111 7.18 10.74 10.19
C GLY A 111 8.31 9.72 9.96
N VAL A 112 8.04 8.66 9.19
CA VAL A 112 9.05 7.66 8.75
C VAL A 112 10.20 8.27 7.95
N ARG A 113 9.96 9.37 7.23
CA ARG A 113 10.98 10.05 6.41
C ARG A 113 12.10 10.67 7.25
N GLN A 114 11.89 10.81 8.57
CA GLN A 114 12.92 11.25 9.51
C GLN A 114 13.98 10.16 9.77
N PHE A 115 13.64 8.89 9.51
CA PHE A 115 14.50 7.74 9.80
C PHE A 115 15.12 7.12 8.56
N PHE A 116 14.48 7.24 7.38
CA PHE A 116 15.06 6.81 6.11
C PHE A 116 14.49 7.58 4.92
N VAL A 117 15.30 7.70 3.87
CA VAL A 117 14.94 8.39 2.64
C VAL A 117 14.04 7.49 1.79
N LEU A 118 12.79 7.92 1.59
CA LEU A 118 11.87 7.29 0.66
C LEU A 118 11.85 8.06 -0.67
N PRO A 119 11.86 7.36 -1.82
CA PRO A 119 11.59 7.97 -3.12
C PRO A 119 10.30 8.79 -3.09
N SER A 120 10.23 9.84 -3.92
CA SER A 120 9.01 10.65 -4.05
C SER A 120 7.85 9.86 -4.68
N GLU A 121 8.19 8.76 -5.35
CA GLU A 121 7.34 7.80 -6.00
C GLU A 121 6.65 6.85 -5.01
N VAL A 122 7.12 6.80 -3.76
CA VAL A 122 6.51 5.98 -2.69
C VAL A 122 5.68 6.86 -1.76
N GLU A 123 4.38 6.62 -1.73
CA GLU A 123 3.42 7.36 -0.91
C GLU A 123 2.71 6.47 0.11
N LEU A 124 2.56 6.98 1.33
CA LEU A 124 1.71 6.37 2.36
C LEU A 124 0.49 7.26 2.53
N VAL A 125 -0.69 6.70 2.33
CA VAL A 125 -1.95 7.44 2.34
C VAL A 125 -3.03 6.70 3.12
N SER A 126 -4.06 7.44 3.53
CA SER A 126 -5.27 6.83 4.06
C SER A 126 -6.11 6.23 2.92
N LEU A 127 -7.00 5.29 3.23
CA LEU A 127 -7.98 4.78 2.26
C LEU A 127 -8.81 5.92 1.67
N GLU A 128 -9.23 6.85 2.51
CA GLU A 128 -10.07 7.99 2.14
C GLU A 128 -9.36 8.90 1.14
N ASP A 129 -8.10 9.25 1.41
CA ASP A 129 -7.28 10.10 0.53
C ASP A 129 -6.95 9.38 -0.78
N PHE A 130 -6.63 8.08 -0.71
CA PHE A 130 -6.37 7.26 -1.90
C PHE A 130 -7.59 7.27 -2.82
N VAL A 131 -8.78 6.96 -2.30
CA VAL A 131 -10.04 6.97 -3.06
C VAL A 131 -10.32 8.37 -3.65
N ALA A 132 -10.09 9.43 -2.87
CA ALA A 132 -10.24 10.80 -3.36
C ALA A 132 -9.28 11.12 -4.51
N GLN A 133 -8.04 10.63 -4.47
CA GLN A 133 -7.05 10.80 -5.53
C GLN A 133 -7.41 10.01 -6.79
N VAL A 134 -7.84 8.75 -6.65
CA VAL A 134 -8.33 7.93 -7.77
C VAL A 134 -9.49 8.62 -8.48
N ASN A 135 -10.47 9.12 -7.73
CA ASN A 135 -11.63 9.80 -8.30
C ASN A 135 -11.29 11.10 -9.05
N LYS A 136 -10.14 11.72 -8.74
CA LYS A 136 -9.62 12.89 -9.45
C LYS A 136 -8.75 12.52 -10.66
N GLY A 137 -8.54 11.23 -10.93
CA GLY A 137 -7.63 10.75 -11.97
C GLY A 137 -6.15 10.94 -11.63
N GLY A 138 -5.82 11.02 -10.34
CA GLY A 138 -4.50 11.41 -9.85
C GLY A 138 -3.52 10.27 -9.59
N LEU A 139 -3.77 9.05 -10.10
CA LEU A 139 -2.85 7.92 -9.90
C LEU A 139 -1.63 7.94 -10.79
#